data_AF-A0A6H5KSW2-F1
#
_entry.id   AF-A0A6H5KSW2-F1
#
_cell.length_a   1.000
_cell.length_b   1.000
_cell.length_c   1.000
_cell.angle_alpha   90.00
_cell.angle_beta   90.00
_cell.angle_gamma   90.00
#
_symmetry.space_group_name_H-M   'P 1'
#
loop_
_entity.id
_entity.type
_entity.pdbx_description
1 polymer ?
#
loop_
_entity_poly.entity_id
_entity_poly.type
_entity_poly.pdbx_seq_one_letter_code
_entity_poly.pdbx_strand_id
1 'polypeptide(L)'
;MQPTNQVCEICPTASNVRPHYPTFYPRTRYEVNFEPQSGIINDLYQGYVRTPAGQWATVSLPLNRLLLTGQGQIRDIQRKWDMGMELNSIGFTIADGVGGPFRLDVAWVALVSEVDEGKDDGDAPRKKPLPPKDGVMSW
;
A
#
# COMPACT_ATOMS: atom_id res chain seq x y z
N MET A 1 -12.57 28.77 34.76
CA MET A 1 -13.41 27.98 33.84
C MET A 1 -12.77 28.05 32.47
N GLN A 2 -12.16 26.95 32.02
CA GLN A 2 -11.68 26.75 30.64
C GLN A 2 -12.35 25.47 30.12
N PRO A 3 -12.89 25.43 28.90
CA PRO A 3 -13.18 24.18 28.19
C PRO A 3 -11.91 23.75 27.42
N THR A 4 -11.25 22.66 27.83
CA THR A 4 -11.38 21.26 27.36
C THR A 4 -10.82 21.00 25.95
N ASN A 5 -9.57 20.54 25.97
CA ASN A 5 -8.94 19.46 25.18
C ASN A 5 -9.76 18.77 24.08
N GLN A 6 -9.15 18.63 22.90
CA GLN A 6 -8.89 17.31 22.29
C GLN A 6 -7.56 17.34 21.52
N VAL A 7 -6.50 16.85 22.17
CA VAL A 7 -5.25 16.45 21.53
C VAL A 7 -5.41 14.99 21.10
N CYS A 8 -4.97 14.67 19.89
CA CYS A 8 -5.01 13.33 19.30
C CYS A 8 -4.19 12.35 20.16
N GLU A 9 -4.87 11.58 21.01
CA GLU A 9 -4.28 10.52 21.83
C GLU A 9 -4.35 9.18 21.09
N ILE A 10 -3.40 8.92 20.18
CA ILE A 10 -2.89 7.55 19.97
C ILE A 10 -1.39 7.64 19.64
N CYS A 11 -0.58 8.02 20.63
CA CYS A 11 0.80 7.56 20.72
C CYS A 11 0.84 6.52 21.84
N PRO A 12 1.23 5.26 21.59
CA PRO A 12 1.39 4.31 22.68
C PRO A 12 2.52 4.80 23.59
N THR A 13 2.14 5.21 24.79
CA THR A 13 3.02 5.52 25.92
C THR A 13 3.98 4.36 26.15
N ALA A 14 5.25 4.72 26.27
CA ALA A 14 6.34 3.84 26.65
C ALA A 14 6.04 3.15 28.00
N SER A 15 5.51 1.94 27.95
CA SER A 15 5.58 0.99 29.06
C SER A 15 6.56 -0.12 28.70
N ASN A 16 7.53 -0.27 29.60
CA ASN A 16 8.70 -1.14 29.51
C ASN A 16 8.29 -2.61 29.38
N VAL A 17 8.52 -3.21 28.21
CA VAL A 17 9.42 -4.34 27.92
C VAL A 17 9.34 -4.53 26.40
N ARG A 18 10.32 -4.01 25.65
CA ARG A 18 10.50 -4.49 24.28
C ARG A 18 11.06 -5.91 24.43
N PRO A 19 10.45 -6.97 23.87
CA PRO A 19 11.13 -8.25 23.81
C PRO A 19 12.44 -7.99 23.07
N HIS A 20 13.55 -8.30 23.73
CA HIS A 20 14.88 -8.24 23.13
C HIS A 20 14.93 -9.37 22.09
N TYR A 21 14.37 -9.13 20.91
CA TYR A 21 14.60 -10.02 19.78
C TYR A 21 16.07 -9.90 19.41
N PRO A 22 16.81 -11.01 19.28
CA PRO A 22 18.18 -10.94 18.81
C PRO A 22 18.18 -10.16 17.49
N THR A 23 19.02 -9.13 17.41
CA THR A 23 19.18 -8.18 16.30
C THR A 23 19.71 -8.83 15.01
N PHE A 24 19.72 -10.15 14.95
CA PHE A 24 20.25 -10.96 13.88
C PHE A 24 19.13 -11.58 13.04
N TYR A 25 18.14 -10.77 12.66
CA TYR A 25 17.31 -11.10 11.52
C TYR A 25 17.88 -10.35 10.32
N PRO A 26 18.55 -11.03 9.36
CA PRO A 26 18.93 -10.39 8.11
C PRO A 26 17.66 -9.83 7.44
N ARG A 27 17.83 -8.81 6.57
CA ARG A 27 16.76 -8.19 5.77
C ARG A 27 15.68 -9.22 5.39
N THR A 28 14.52 -9.14 6.02
CA THR A 28 13.43 -10.09 5.77
C THR A 28 12.79 -9.78 4.42
N ARG A 29 12.60 -10.82 3.63
CA ARG A 29 11.83 -10.76 2.39
C ARG A 29 10.43 -11.26 2.68
N TYR A 30 9.43 -10.47 2.29
CA TYR A 30 8.04 -10.88 2.32
C TYR A 30 7.54 -11.00 0.88
N GLU A 31 6.80 -12.06 0.62
CA GLU A 31 5.89 -12.14 -0.51
C GLU A 31 4.57 -11.49 -0.11
N VAL A 32 4.04 -10.65 -0.98
CA VAL A 32 2.78 -9.95 -0.79
C VAL A 32 1.81 -10.44 -1.83
N ASN A 33 0.68 -10.95 -1.36
CA ASN A 33 -0.37 -11.54 -2.16
C ASN A 33 -1.55 -10.57 -2.21
N PHE A 34 -2.07 -10.32 -3.41
CA PHE A 34 -3.25 -9.51 -3.65
C PHE A 34 -4.30 -10.39 -4.29
N GLU A 35 -5.37 -10.65 -3.57
CA GLU A 35 -6.51 -11.41 -4.05
C GLU A 35 -7.51 -10.43 -4.66
N PRO A 36 -7.69 -10.42 -5.99
CA PRO A 36 -8.69 -9.59 -6.61
C PRO A 36 -10.08 -10.19 -6.41
N GLN A 37 -11.09 -9.34 -6.34
CA GLN A 37 -12.46 -9.74 -6.54
C GLN A 37 -12.67 -10.00 -8.04
N SER A 38 -12.35 -11.22 -8.49
CA SER A 38 -12.45 -11.64 -9.88
C SER A 38 -13.40 -12.82 -10.02
N GLY A 39 -14.09 -12.90 -11.17
CA GLY A 39 -14.82 -14.10 -11.57
C GLY A 39 -13.90 -15.27 -11.95
N ILE A 40 -12.58 -15.04 -12.02
CA ILE A 40 -11.59 -16.06 -12.36
C ILE A 40 -11.05 -16.65 -11.06
N ILE A 41 -11.41 -17.91 -10.84
CA ILE A 41 -11.11 -18.63 -9.60
C ILE A 41 -9.59 -18.82 -9.44
N ASN A 42 -9.12 -18.60 -8.21
CA ASN A 42 -7.73 -18.75 -7.77
C ASN A 42 -6.73 -17.78 -8.40
N ASP A 43 -7.18 -16.67 -9.00
CA ASP A 43 -6.24 -15.62 -9.40
C ASP A 43 -5.60 -14.98 -8.17
N LEU A 44 -4.28 -14.86 -8.20
CA LEU A 44 -3.50 -14.23 -7.14
C LEU A 44 -2.39 -13.40 -7.77
N TYR A 45 -2.34 -12.12 -7.44
CA TYR A 45 -1.24 -11.26 -7.85
C TYR A 45 -0.18 -11.25 -6.76
N GLN A 46 1.08 -11.47 -7.14
CA GLN A 46 2.17 -11.65 -6.19
C GLN A 46 3.27 -10.62 -6.42
N GLY A 47 3.73 -10.01 -5.33
CA GLY A 47 4.84 -9.07 -5.29
C GLY A 47 5.82 -9.44 -4.17
N TYR A 48 6.96 -8.74 -4.13
CA TYR A 48 7.95 -8.94 -3.09
C TYR A 48 8.38 -7.61 -2.48
N VAL A 49 8.43 -7.56 -1.15
CA VAL A 49 8.99 -6.43 -0.41
C VAL A 49 10.15 -6.88 0.45
N ARG A 50 11.09 -5.96 0.65
CA ARG A 50 12.22 -6.13 1.56
C ARG A 50 12.16 -4.99 2.54
N THR A 51 12.19 -5.30 3.83
CA THR A 51 12.22 -4.28 4.89
C THR A 51 13.51 -4.42 5.70
N PRO A 52 14.08 -3.31 6.18
CA PRO A 52 15.11 -3.36 7.21
C PRO A 52 14.52 -3.93 8.50
N ALA A 53 15.26 -4.82 9.17
CA ALA A 53 14.81 -5.39 10.43
C ALA A 53 14.75 -4.32 11.54
N GLY A 54 13.69 -4.35 12.34
CA GLY A 54 13.56 -3.51 13.55
C GLY A 54 13.25 -2.02 13.30
N GLN A 55 12.94 -1.62 12.07
CA GLN A 55 12.61 -0.24 11.73
C GLN A 55 11.32 -0.17 10.92
N TRP A 56 10.56 0.90 11.11
CA TRP A 56 9.44 1.21 10.22
C TRP A 56 9.97 1.61 8.84
N ALA A 57 9.35 1.08 7.79
CA ALA A 57 9.68 1.41 6.42
C ALA A 57 8.39 1.55 5.59
N THR A 58 8.36 2.54 4.71
CA THR A 58 7.34 2.67 3.68
C THR A 58 7.83 1.95 2.42
N VAL A 59 7.00 1.06 1.89
CA VAL A 59 7.29 0.31 0.66
C VAL A 59 6.19 0.58 -0.35
N SER A 60 6.58 0.78 -1.62
CA SER A 60 5.64 0.92 -2.74
C SER A 60 5.74 -0.32 -3.63
N LEU A 61 4.58 -0.87 -3.99
CA LEU A 61 4.45 -2.00 -4.91
C LEU A 61 3.61 -1.55 -6.12
N PRO A 62 4.23 -1.38 -7.30
CA PRO A 62 3.49 -1.07 -8.51
C PRO A 62 2.60 -2.26 -8.92
N LEU A 63 1.28 -2.06 -8.95
CA LEU A 63 0.31 -3.12 -9.28
C LEU A 63 0.54 -3.72 -10.69
N ASN A 64 1.07 -2.92 -11.61
CA ASN A 64 1.41 -3.34 -12.97
C ASN A 64 2.68 -4.21 -13.08
N ARG A 65 3.41 -4.41 -11.98
CA ARG A 65 4.62 -5.26 -11.90
C ARG A 65 4.39 -6.54 -11.10
N LEU A 66 3.16 -6.79 -10.66
CA LEU A 66 2.82 -8.01 -9.95
C LEU A 66 2.78 -9.20 -10.91
N LEU A 67 3.18 -10.36 -10.39
CA LEU A 67 3.12 -11.62 -11.12
C LEU A 67 1.75 -12.26 -10.90
N LEU A 68 1.03 -12.55 -11.96
CA LEU A 68 -0.25 -13.25 -11.86
C LEU A 68 -0.01 -14.76 -11.79
N THR A 69 -0.52 -15.37 -10.73
CA THR A 69 -0.51 -16.82 -10.52
C THR A 69 -1.92 -17.36 -10.32
N GLY A 70 -2.06 -18.67 -10.48
CA GLY A 70 -3.24 -19.39 -10.01
C GLY A 70 -2.91 -20.83 -9.68
N GLN A 71 -3.45 -21.31 -8.55
CA GLN A 71 -3.10 -22.62 -7.98
C GLN A 71 -1.58 -22.80 -7.80
N GLY A 72 -0.86 -21.72 -7.47
CA GLY A 72 0.60 -21.72 -7.31
C GLY A 72 1.40 -21.82 -8.61
N GLN A 73 0.77 -21.71 -9.78
CA GLN A 73 1.43 -21.69 -11.08
C GLN A 73 1.33 -20.31 -11.71
N ILE A 74 2.39 -19.88 -12.40
CA ILE A 74 2.37 -18.66 -13.20
C ILE A 74 1.33 -18.84 -14.32
N ARG A 75 0.44 -17.88 -14.49
CA ARG A 75 -0.50 -17.91 -15.62
C ARG A 75 0.24 -17.60 -16.92
N ASP A 76 -0.03 -18.37 -17.98
CA ASP A 76 0.52 -18.08 -19.31
C ASP A 76 0.12 -16.69 -19.80
N ILE A 77 -1.14 -16.32 -19.52
CA ILE A 77 -1.66 -14.98 -19.83
C ILE A 77 -1.52 -14.11 -18.58
N GLN A 78 -0.51 -13.24 -18.60
CA GLN A 78 -0.29 -12.21 -17.57
C GLN A 78 -1.25 -11.04 -17.78
N ARG A 79 -2.46 -11.16 -17.25
CA ARG A 79 -3.39 -10.02 -17.17
C ARG A 79 -2.83 -9.00 -16.20
N LYS A 80 -2.84 -7.74 -16.61
CA LYS A 80 -2.45 -6.63 -15.74
C LYS A 80 -3.60 -6.32 -14.78
N TRP A 81 -3.26 -5.83 -13.60
CA TRP A 81 -4.24 -5.22 -12.70
C TRP A 81 -4.86 -3.99 -13.40
N ASP A 82 -6.19 -3.93 -13.46
CA ASP A 82 -6.93 -2.78 -13.99
C ASP A 82 -7.52 -1.92 -12.85
N MET A 83 -7.90 -0.68 -13.14
CA MET A 83 -8.46 0.22 -12.12
C MET A 83 -9.89 -0.13 -11.69
N GLY A 84 -10.60 -0.97 -12.44
CA GLY A 84 -11.94 -1.47 -12.10
C GLY A 84 -11.93 -2.73 -11.25
N MET A 85 -10.76 -3.35 -11.05
CA MET A 85 -10.58 -4.56 -10.28
C MET A 85 -10.54 -4.22 -8.79
N GLU A 86 -11.57 -4.65 -8.07
CA GLU A 86 -11.64 -4.53 -6.61
C GLU A 86 -10.67 -5.51 -5.94
N LEU A 87 -10.13 -5.10 -4.79
CA LEU A 87 -9.21 -5.92 -3.99
C LEU A 87 -10.00 -6.54 -2.82
N ASN A 88 -9.99 -7.88 -2.74
CA ASN A 88 -10.65 -8.61 -1.66
C ASN A 88 -9.74 -8.71 -0.43
N SER A 89 -8.50 -9.15 -0.61
CA SER A 89 -7.57 -9.39 0.49
C SER A 89 -6.11 -9.09 0.13
N ILE A 90 -5.33 -8.74 1.15
CA ILE A 90 -3.86 -8.64 1.08
C ILE A 90 -3.27 -9.64 2.07
N GLY A 91 -2.42 -10.53 1.58
CA GLY A 91 -1.70 -11.51 2.37
C GLY A 91 -0.20 -11.22 2.42
N PHE A 92 0.44 -11.53 3.55
CA PHE A 92 1.89 -11.47 3.71
C PHE A 92 2.43 -12.85 4.06
N THR A 93 3.43 -13.29 3.29
CA THR A 93 4.12 -14.56 3.53
C THR A 93 5.60 -14.28 3.74
N ILE A 94 6.20 -14.89 4.76
CA ILE A 94 7.65 -14.84 4.97
C ILE A 94 8.31 -15.66 3.86
N ALA A 95 9.15 -15.01 3.06
CA ALA A 95 9.75 -15.58 1.85
C ALA A 95 11.28 -15.67 1.94
N ASP A 96 11.84 -15.62 3.15
CA ASP A 96 13.27 -15.79 3.40
C ASP A 96 13.66 -17.25 3.72
N GLY A 97 12.68 -18.13 3.95
CA GLY A 97 12.91 -19.54 4.30
C GLY A 97 13.51 -19.75 5.69
N VAL A 98 13.57 -18.70 6.52
CA VAL A 98 14.13 -18.74 7.86
C VAL A 98 13.02 -19.02 8.86
N GLY A 99 13.05 -20.21 9.46
CA GLY A 99 12.17 -20.54 10.58
C GLY A 99 12.55 -19.77 11.84
N GLY A 100 11.57 -19.45 12.68
CA GLY A 100 11.79 -18.81 13.97
C GLY A 100 10.66 -17.86 14.36
N PRO A 101 10.77 -17.22 15.53
CA PRO A 101 9.84 -16.17 15.88
C PRO A 101 9.99 -15.02 14.89
N PHE A 102 8.86 -14.55 14.36
CA PHE A 102 8.79 -13.41 13.48
C PHE A 102 7.76 -12.42 14.01
N ARG A 103 7.90 -11.17 13.59
CA ARG A 103 6.91 -10.12 13.87
C ARG A 103 6.80 -9.23 12.64
N LEU A 104 5.58 -9.01 12.19
CA LEU A 104 5.23 -8.05 11.15
C LEU A 104 4.17 -7.12 11.74
N ASP A 105 4.54 -5.86 11.92
CA ASP A 105 3.60 -4.81 12.31
C ASP A 105 3.29 -3.97 11.07
N VAL A 106 2.00 -3.76 10.78
CA VAL A 106 1.53 -2.92 9.66
C VAL A 106 0.84 -1.70 10.23
N ALA A 107 1.39 -0.51 9.95
CA ALA A 107 0.79 0.74 10.42
C ALA A 107 -0.42 1.16 9.56
N TRP A 108 -0.25 1.14 8.25
CA TRP A 108 -1.30 1.50 7.28
C TRP A 108 -1.03 0.84 5.92
N VAL A 109 -2.07 0.75 5.11
CA VAL A 109 -2.02 0.35 3.70
C VAL A 109 -2.84 1.34 2.91
N ALA A 110 -2.30 1.82 1.78
CA ALA A 110 -2.98 2.77 0.91
C ALA A 110 -2.71 2.45 -0.57
N LEU A 111 -3.70 2.70 -1.42
CA LEU A 111 -3.55 2.75 -2.87
C LEU A 111 -3.19 4.18 -3.26
N VAL A 112 -2.14 4.35 -4.07
CA VAL A 112 -1.65 5.66 -4.52
C VAL A 112 -1.65 5.70 -6.04
N SER A 113 -2.27 6.72 -6.63
CA SER A 113 -2.14 7.00 -8.06
C SER A 113 -0.97 7.96 -8.28
N GLU A 114 0.06 7.52 -9.00
CA GLU A 114 1.05 8.43 -9.55
C GLU A 114 0.38 9.16 -10.71
N VAL A 115 0.07 10.44 -10.51
CA VAL A 115 -0.33 11.32 -11.60
C VAL A 115 0.98 11.69 -12.30
N ASP A 116 1.26 11.08 -13.45
CA ASP A 116 2.34 11.57 -14.29
C ASP A 116 2.02 13.03 -14.59
N GLU A 117 2.79 13.95 -14.02
CA GLU A 117 2.81 15.34 -14.47
C GLU A 117 3.36 15.32 -15.89
N GLY A 118 2.44 15.07 -16.84
CA GLY A 118 2.73 15.05 -18.25
C GLY A 118 3.51 16.31 -18.58
N LYS A 119 4.65 16.12 -19.25
CA LYS A 119 5.32 17.16 -20.01
C LYS A 119 4.23 17.89 -20.79
N ASP A 120 3.99 19.16 -20.45
CA ASP A 120 3.08 20.05 -21.15
C ASP A 120 3.61 20.16 -22.59
N ASP A 121 3.17 19.25 -23.46
CA ASP A 121 3.28 19.39 -24.90
C ASP A 121 2.31 20.53 -25.23
N GLY A 122 2.87 21.74 -25.32
CA GLY A 122 2.16 23.01 -25.26
C GLY A 122 1.04 23.20 -26.28
N ASP A 123 -0.11 22.60 -26.03
CA ASP A 123 -1.34 22.81 -26.78
C ASP A 123 -2.32 23.65 -25.94
N ALA A 124 -2.40 24.92 -26.34
CA ALA A 124 -3.32 25.99 -25.93
C ALA A 124 -3.45 26.34 -24.42
N PRO A 125 -3.50 27.64 -24.07
CA PRO A 125 -3.74 28.04 -22.68
C PRO A 125 -5.10 27.52 -22.21
N ARG A 126 -5.09 26.74 -21.12
CA ARG A 126 -6.31 26.35 -20.40
C ARG A 126 -7.14 27.61 -20.17
N LYS A 127 -8.33 27.69 -20.75
CA LYS A 127 -9.25 28.80 -20.49
C LYS A 127 -9.52 28.79 -18.97
N LYS A 128 -9.06 29.81 -18.26
CA LYS A 128 -9.41 29.99 -16.85
C LYS A 128 -10.93 29.99 -16.75
N PRO A 129 -11.54 29.25 -15.81
CA PRO A 129 -12.98 29.34 -15.58
C PRO A 129 -13.32 30.81 -15.34
N LEU A 130 -14.29 31.33 -16.12
CA LEU A 130 -14.81 32.67 -15.87
C LEU A 130 -15.42 32.67 -14.46
N PRO A 131 -15.21 33.73 -13.67
CA PRO A 131 -15.88 33.84 -12.38
C PRO A 131 -17.40 33.73 -12.59
N PRO A 132 -18.14 33.07 -11.68
CA PRO A 132 -19.59 33.03 -11.74
C PRO A 132 -20.12 34.47 -11.79
N LYS A 133 -21.00 34.75 -12.76
CA LYS A 133 -21.48 36.12 -13.02
C LYS A 133 -22.42 36.66 -11.93
N ASP A 134 -22.90 35.80 -11.05
CA ASP A 134 -23.88 36.17 -10.03
C ASP A 134 -23.34 35.74 -8.67
N GLY A 135 -22.85 36.72 -7.90
CA GLY A 135 -22.12 36.54 -6.65
C GLY A 135 -22.96 35.97 -5.50
N VAL A 136 -23.26 34.67 -5.56
CA VAL A 136 -23.85 33.93 -4.43
C VAL A 136 -22.95 32.73 -4.12
N MET A 137 -22.14 32.88 -3.08
CA MET A 137 -21.44 31.78 -2.41
C MET A 137 -22.39 31.16 -1.38
N SER A 138 -22.81 29.92 -1.59
CA SER A 138 -23.42 29.08 -0.55
C SER A 138 -22.37 28.09 -0.03
N TRP A 139 -22.20 28.06 1.29
CA TRP A 139 -21.28 27.20 2.04
C TRP A 139 -21.54 25.71 1.82
#